data_AF-A0A1H8GV30-F1
#
_entry.id   AF-A0A1H8GV30-F1
#
_cell.length_a   1.000
_cell.length_b   1.000
_cell.length_c   1.000
_cell.angle_alpha   90.00
_cell.angle_beta   90.00
_cell.angle_gamma   90.00
#
_symmetry.space_group_name_H-M   'P 1'
#
loop_
_entity.id
_entity.type
_entity.pdbx_description
1 polymer ?
#
loop_
_entity_poly.entity_id
_entity_poly.type
_entity_poly.pdbx_seq_one_letter_code
_entity_poly.pdbx_strand_id
1 'polypeptide(L)'
;MFFPIMVDVEKFNILVVGGGKIAYRKINQLLKYHAKITVIALEVCQDIKNIKENLYIRQKEFEIEDIKGYNIVFAATDNIELNAKISKYCISEKILVNSVDNHKNSSFINMGFFETEIEDSKTIVAVSSMGKNPKKTKKLKNMMKEYLNK
;
A
#
# COMPACT_ATOMS: atom_id res chain seq x y z
N MET A 1 12.58 8.53 -10.72
CA MET A 1 12.72 9.39 -9.52
C MET A 1 11.32 9.58 -8.94
N PHE A 2 11.13 9.59 -7.62
CA PHE A 2 9.80 9.70 -7.00
C PHE A 2 9.60 11.12 -6.45
N PHE A 3 8.39 11.66 -6.60
CA PHE A 3 7.98 12.91 -5.99
C PHE A 3 7.12 12.62 -4.74
N PRO A 4 7.40 13.23 -3.58
CA PRO A 4 6.61 12.99 -2.37
C PRO A 4 5.25 13.66 -2.49
N ILE A 5 4.19 12.89 -2.30
CA ILE A 5 2.81 13.38 -2.24
C ILE A 5 2.06 12.70 -1.10
N MET A 6 1.08 13.40 -0.55
CA MET A 6 0.01 12.79 0.23
C MET A 6 -1.22 12.66 -0.67
N VAL A 7 -1.89 11.51 -0.56
CA VAL A 7 -3.05 11.19 -1.39
C VAL A 7 -4.22 10.94 -0.47
N ASP A 8 -5.34 11.58 -0.80
CA ASP A 8 -6.64 11.33 -0.18
C ASP A 8 -7.19 10.00 -0.71
N VAL A 9 -6.94 8.92 0.02
CA VAL A 9 -7.27 7.55 -0.41
C VAL A 9 -8.76 7.23 -0.36
N GLU A 10 -9.58 8.04 0.31
CA GLU A 10 -11.05 7.86 0.30
C GLU A 10 -11.65 8.13 -1.07
N LYS A 11 -10.97 8.96 -1.88
CA LYS A 11 -11.37 9.32 -3.25
C LYS A 11 -10.97 8.29 -4.30
N PHE A 12 -10.30 7.21 -3.92
CA PHE A 12 -9.78 6.21 -4.83
C PHE A 12 -10.35 4.82 -4.54
N ASN A 13 -10.64 4.09 -5.61
CA ASN A 13 -10.88 2.66 -5.54
C ASN A 13 -9.54 1.94 -5.49
N ILE A 14 -9.29 1.17 -4.43
CA ILE A 14 -8.03 0.45 -4.24
C ILE A 14 -8.23 -1.04 -4.44
N LEU A 15 -7.36 -1.63 -5.25
CA LEU A 15 -7.26 -3.07 -5.42
C LEU A 15 -5.99 -3.59 -4.75
N VAL A 16 -6.11 -4.68 -3.99
CA VAL A 16 -4.99 -5.45 -3.46
C VAL A 16 -5.07 -6.84 -4.06
N VAL A 17 -4.04 -7.23 -4.81
CA VAL A 17 -3.93 -8.57 -5.38
C VAL A 17 -3.00 -9.38 -4.46
N GLY A 18 -3.54 -10.44 -3.86
CA GLY A 18 -2.89 -11.26 -2.84
C GLY A 18 -3.56 -11.16 -1.47
N GLY A 19 -3.60 -12.28 -0.75
CA GLY A 19 -4.30 -12.42 0.54
C GLY A 19 -3.39 -12.79 1.72
N GLY A 20 -2.08 -12.66 1.57
CA GLY A 20 -1.10 -13.00 2.60
C GLY A 20 -0.86 -11.91 3.65
N LYS A 21 0.11 -12.14 4.53
CA LYS A 21 0.48 -11.19 5.62
C LYS A 21 0.96 -9.83 5.09
N ILE A 22 1.60 -9.78 3.92
CA ILE A 22 2.04 -8.52 3.32
C ILE A 22 0.83 -7.68 2.88
N ALA A 23 -0.15 -8.30 2.22
CA ALA A 23 -1.41 -7.67 1.87
C ALA A 23 -2.13 -7.16 3.12
N TYR A 24 -2.27 -8.00 4.15
CA TYR A 24 -2.89 -7.62 5.43
C TYR A 24 -2.28 -6.34 6.02
N ARG A 25 -0.94 -6.25 6.07
CA ARG A 25 -0.24 -5.07 6.61
C ARG A 25 -0.59 -3.78 5.87
N LYS A 26 -0.74 -3.85 4.53
CA LYS A 26 -1.12 -2.71 3.71
C LYS A 26 -2.58 -2.34 3.92
N ILE A 27 -3.47 -3.33 3.86
CA ILE A 27 -4.91 -3.16 4.08
C ILE A 27 -5.15 -2.46 5.42
N ASN A 28 -4.56 -2.97 6.51
CA ASN A 28 -4.73 -2.40 7.84
C ASN A 28 -4.21 -0.95 7.94
N GLN A 29 -3.16 -0.59 7.19
CA GLN A 29 -2.68 0.79 7.16
C GLN A 29 -3.64 1.72 6.39
N LEU A 30 -4.19 1.26 5.28
CA LEU A 30 -5.10 2.02 4.43
C LEU A 30 -6.48 2.20 5.07
N LEU A 31 -6.98 1.20 5.78
CA LEU A 31 -8.28 1.26 6.47
C LEU A 31 -8.33 2.33 7.58
N LYS A 32 -7.18 2.70 8.15
CA LYS A 32 -7.08 3.84 9.10
C LYS A 32 -7.42 5.19 8.46
N TYR A 33 -7.41 5.26 7.13
CA TYR A 33 -7.77 6.42 6.32
C TYR A 33 -9.04 6.14 5.50
N HIS A 34 -9.93 5.29 6.03
CA HIS A 34 -11.26 4.97 5.45
C HIS A 34 -11.25 4.54 3.97
N ALA A 35 -10.13 3.98 3.52
CA ALA A 35 -9.96 3.63 2.12
C ALA A 35 -10.91 2.49 1.72
N LYS A 36 -11.48 2.56 0.50
CA LYS A 36 -12.36 1.53 -0.07
C LYS A 36 -11.50 0.49 -0.79
N ILE A 37 -11.40 -0.71 -0.21
CA ILE A 37 -10.44 -1.72 -0.66
C ILE A 37 -11.16 -2.96 -1.18
N THR A 38 -10.75 -3.45 -2.34
CA THR A 38 -11.04 -4.82 -2.79
C THR A 38 -9.80 -5.68 -2.72
N VAL A 39 -9.94 -6.91 -2.21
CA VAL A 39 -8.88 -7.93 -2.21
C VAL A 39 -9.26 -9.03 -3.20
N ILE A 40 -8.34 -9.38 -4.09
CA ILE A 40 -8.47 -10.52 -5.00
C ILE A 40 -7.35 -11.51 -4.71
N ALA A 41 -7.69 -12.74 -4.33
CA ALA A 41 -6.76 -13.83 -4.12
C ALA A 41 -7.47 -15.17 -4.10
N LEU A 42 -6.78 -16.26 -4.45
CA LEU A 42 -7.28 -17.63 -4.26
C LEU A 42 -7.54 -17.93 -2.78
N GLU A 43 -6.60 -17.53 -1.92
CA GLU A 43 -6.68 -17.68 -0.48
C GLU A 43 -6.40 -16.36 0.23
N VAL A 44 -7.08 -16.18 1.37
CA VAL A 44 -7.01 -14.97 2.18
C VAL A 44 -6.79 -15.38 3.63
N CYS A 45 -5.77 -14.80 4.28
CA CYS A 45 -5.46 -15.13 5.67
C CYS A 45 -6.58 -14.71 6.62
N GLN A 46 -6.64 -15.36 7.80
CA GLN A 46 -7.71 -15.11 8.77
C GLN A 46 -7.77 -13.65 9.24
N ASP A 47 -6.62 -12.96 9.32
CA ASP A 47 -6.59 -11.55 9.73
C ASP A 47 -7.35 -10.64 8.76
N ILE A 48 -7.27 -10.92 7.44
CA ILE A 48 -8.02 -10.17 6.43
C ILE A 48 -9.50 -10.56 6.48
N LYS A 49 -9.82 -11.84 6.65
CA LYS A 49 -11.22 -12.31 6.79
C LYS A 49 -11.94 -11.70 7.99
N ASN A 50 -11.22 -11.37 9.06
CA ASN A 50 -11.77 -10.78 10.27
C ASN A 50 -12.09 -9.28 10.15
N ILE A 51 -11.70 -8.63 9.04
CA ILE A 51 -11.99 -7.21 8.79
C ILE A 51 -13.44 -7.09 8.30
N LYS A 52 -14.25 -6.31 9.03
CA LYS A 52 -15.71 -6.21 8.79
C LYS A 52 -16.14 -4.99 7.99
N GLU A 53 -15.31 -3.97 7.87
CA GLU A 53 -15.69 -2.67 7.29
C GLU A 53 -14.73 -2.24 6.16
N ASN A 54 -15.28 -1.58 5.15
CA ASN A 54 -14.57 -0.97 4.01
C ASN A 54 -13.63 -1.92 3.23
N LEU A 55 -13.87 -3.22 3.33
CA LEU A 55 -13.12 -4.26 2.64
C LEU A 55 -14.08 -5.21 1.90
N TYR A 56 -13.88 -5.36 0.61
CA TYR A 56 -14.54 -6.38 -0.20
C TYR A 56 -13.55 -7.47 -0.57
N ILE A 57 -13.93 -8.73 -0.40
CA ILE A 57 -13.06 -9.88 -0.71
C ILE A 57 -13.66 -10.67 -1.86
N ARG A 58 -12.88 -10.84 -2.93
CA ARG A 58 -13.21 -11.71 -4.07
C ARG A 58 -12.24 -12.88 -4.07
N GLN A 59 -12.70 -14.03 -3.58
CA GLN A 59 -11.89 -15.25 -3.60
C GLN A 59 -11.96 -15.90 -4.99
N LYS A 60 -11.06 -15.47 -5.88
CA LYS A 60 -10.90 -16.00 -7.24
C LYS A 60 -9.44 -15.89 -7.68
N GLU A 61 -9.10 -16.60 -8.75
CA GLU A 61 -7.87 -16.33 -9.49
C GLU A 61 -7.90 -14.92 -10.07
N PHE A 62 -6.78 -14.20 -10.08
CA PHE A 62 -6.74 -12.84 -10.60
C PHE A 62 -6.66 -12.82 -12.13
N GLU A 63 -7.48 -11.98 -12.76
CA GLU A 63 -7.40 -11.66 -14.20
C GLU A 63 -7.06 -10.19 -14.39
N ILE A 64 -6.41 -9.83 -15.51
CA ILE A 64 -5.93 -8.44 -15.70
C ILE A 64 -7.10 -7.45 -15.81
N GLU A 65 -8.23 -7.92 -16.31
CA GLU A 65 -9.48 -7.18 -16.44
C GLU A 65 -10.05 -6.78 -15.08
N ASP A 66 -9.71 -7.49 -13.99
CA ASP A 66 -10.14 -7.13 -12.65
C ASP A 66 -9.53 -5.81 -12.15
N ILE A 67 -8.51 -5.26 -12.82
CA ILE A 67 -7.94 -3.93 -12.53
C ILE A 67 -8.88 -2.80 -12.99
N LYS A 68 -9.78 -3.05 -13.94
CA LYS A 68 -10.66 -2.02 -14.50
C LYS A 68 -11.51 -1.38 -13.39
N GLY A 69 -11.55 -0.05 -13.37
CA GLY A 69 -12.29 0.73 -12.38
C GLY A 69 -11.55 1.03 -11.08
N TYR A 70 -10.33 0.52 -10.91
CA TYR A 70 -9.44 0.84 -9.79
C TYR A 70 -8.41 1.90 -10.17
N ASN A 71 -8.00 2.71 -9.19
CA ASN A 71 -7.07 3.82 -9.40
C ASN A 71 -5.69 3.54 -8.79
N ILE A 72 -5.66 2.71 -7.75
CA ILE A 72 -4.45 2.30 -7.04
C ILE A 72 -4.46 0.79 -6.87
N VAL A 73 -3.37 0.14 -7.26
CA VAL A 73 -3.20 -1.31 -7.19
C VAL A 73 -1.99 -1.66 -6.34
N PHE A 74 -2.16 -2.58 -5.40
CA PHE A 74 -1.06 -3.22 -4.68
C PHE A 74 -0.90 -4.65 -5.18
N ALA A 75 0.20 -4.92 -5.90
CA ALA A 75 0.57 -6.27 -6.31
C ALA A 75 1.36 -6.94 -5.19
N ALA A 76 0.66 -7.75 -4.39
CA ALA A 76 1.13 -8.32 -3.13
C ALA A 76 1.05 -9.86 -3.10
N THR A 77 1.31 -10.50 -4.23
CA THR A 77 1.36 -11.97 -4.36
C THR A 77 2.78 -12.49 -4.22
N ASP A 78 2.93 -13.79 -3.97
CA ASP A 78 4.23 -14.48 -4.01
C ASP A 78 4.68 -14.82 -5.46
N ASN A 79 3.81 -14.59 -6.45
CA ASN A 79 4.13 -14.79 -7.87
C ASN A 79 4.74 -13.50 -8.46
N ILE A 80 6.07 -13.50 -8.62
CA ILE A 80 6.85 -12.37 -9.13
C ILE A 80 6.44 -12.00 -10.57
N GLU A 81 6.19 -13.00 -11.43
CA GLU A 81 5.79 -12.77 -12.82
C GLU A 81 4.42 -12.10 -12.90
N LEU A 82 3.48 -12.55 -12.07
CA LEU A 82 2.16 -11.94 -11.95
C LEU A 82 2.27 -10.49 -11.45
N ASN A 83 3.06 -10.23 -10.41
CA ASN A 83 3.26 -8.87 -9.90
C ASN A 83 3.86 -7.95 -10.99
N ALA A 84 4.81 -8.46 -11.79
CA ALA A 84 5.38 -7.71 -12.91
C ALA A 84 4.36 -7.45 -14.03
N LYS A 85 3.50 -8.42 -14.36
CA LYS A 85 2.41 -8.27 -15.34
C LYS A 85 1.41 -7.20 -14.89
N ILE A 86 0.96 -7.25 -13.64
CA ILE A 86 0.08 -6.24 -13.02
C ILE A 86 0.73 -4.87 -13.11
N SER A 87 2.00 -4.78 -12.73
CA SER A 87 2.76 -3.53 -12.73
C SER A 87 2.84 -2.90 -14.11
N LYS A 88 3.22 -3.69 -15.13
CA LYS A 88 3.33 -3.24 -16.52
C LYS A 88 2.01 -2.69 -17.04
N TYR A 89 0.91 -3.41 -16.81
CA TYR A 89 -0.43 -2.99 -17.22
C TYR A 89 -0.86 -1.70 -16.50
N CYS A 90 -0.70 -1.63 -15.17
CA CYS A 90 -1.09 -0.43 -14.42
C CYS A 90 -0.32 0.80 -14.92
N ILE A 91 0.99 0.66 -15.19
CA ILE A 91 1.81 1.76 -15.70
C ILE A 91 1.33 2.21 -17.09
N SER A 92 0.96 1.30 -18.01
CA SER A 92 0.45 1.69 -19.34
C SER A 92 -0.88 2.44 -19.24
N GLU A 93 -1.74 2.04 -18.30
CA GLU A 93 -3.05 2.66 -18.05
C GLU A 93 -3.00 3.87 -17.10
N LYS A 94 -1.80 4.30 -16.66
CA LYS A 94 -1.59 5.39 -15.68
C LYS A 94 -2.30 5.14 -14.34
N ILE A 95 -2.48 3.88 -13.97
CA ILE A 95 -2.97 3.44 -12.66
C ILE A 95 -1.77 3.37 -11.71
N LEU A 96 -1.92 3.91 -10.50
CA LEU A 96 -0.85 3.86 -9.51
C LEU A 96 -0.65 2.41 -9.04
N VAL A 97 0.59 1.91 -9.08
CA VAL A 97 0.90 0.54 -8.68
C VAL A 97 2.08 0.47 -7.73
N ASN A 98 1.93 -0.34 -6.70
CA ASN A 98 3.00 -0.72 -5.79
C ASN A 98 3.12 -2.24 -5.74
N SER A 99 4.21 -2.75 -6.32
CA SER A 99 4.62 -4.15 -6.24
C SER A 99 5.49 -4.35 -5.00
N VAL A 100 5.17 -5.36 -4.21
CA VAL A 100 5.82 -5.60 -2.90
C VAL A 100 7.18 -6.25 -3.01
N ASP A 101 7.42 -6.97 -4.10
CA ASP A 101 8.66 -7.68 -4.39
C ASP A 101 9.76 -6.74 -4.90
N ASN A 102 9.41 -5.76 -5.74
CA ASN A 102 10.39 -4.91 -6.40
C ASN A 102 9.89 -3.49 -6.63
N HIS A 103 10.50 -2.52 -5.93
CA HIS A 103 10.17 -1.10 -6.10
C HIS A 103 10.40 -0.57 -7.53
N LYS A 104 11.27 -1.21 -8.34
CA LYS A 104 11.48 -0.82 -9.75
C LYS A 104 10.26 -1.09 -10.62
N ASN A 105 9.40 -2.02 -10.21
CA ASN A 105 8.14 -2.31 -10.88
C ASN A 105 6.99 -1.41 -10.38
N SER A 106 7.25 -0.50 -9.44
CA SER A 106 6.20 0.35 -8.88
C SER A 106 6.20 1.74 -9.50
N SER A 107 5.02 2.30 -9.76
CA SER A 107 4.88 3.73 -10.10
C SER A 107 4.83 4.63 -8.86
N PHE A 108 4.59 4.06 -7.67
CA PHE A 108 4.75 4.76 -6.39
C PHE A 108 5.35 3.86 -5.30
N ILE A 109 5.92 4.48 -4.27
CA ILE A 109 6.48 3.79 -3.11
C ILE A 109 5.88 4.33 -1.82
N ASN A 110 5.74 3.45 -0.82
CA ASN A 110 5.34 3.87 0.52
C ASN A 110 6.50 4.59 1.22
N MET A 111 6.20 5.70 1.90
CA MET A 111 7.10 6.35 2.84
C MET A 111 6.93 5.75 4.24
N GLY A 112 7.98 5.77 5.04
CA GLY A 112 7.85 5.47 6.47
C GLY A 112 7.32 6.70 7.18
N PHE A 113 6.17 6.62 7.83
CA PHE A 113 5.60 7.78 8.52
C PHE A 113 5.01 7.42 9.88
N PHE A 114 4.80 8.44 10.69
CA PHE A 114 4.05 8.38 11.94
C PHE A 114 3.25 9.68 12.13
N GLU A 115 2.17 9.57 12.89
CA GLU A 115 1.38 10.70 13.36
C GLU A 115 1.87 11.10 14.76
N THR A 116 1.90 12.39 15.02
CA THR A 116 2.18 13.00 16.32
C THR A 116 1.43 14.33 16.45
N GLU A 117 1.48 14.94 17.62
CA GLU A 117 0.95 16.28 17.87
C GLU A 117 2.14 17.20 18.16
N ILE A 118 2.22 18.33 17.46
CA ILE A 118 3.25 19.35 17.63
C ILE A 118 2.50 20.68 17.70
N GLU A 119 2.69 21.44 18.78
CA GLU A 119 2.03 22.75 18.97
C GLU A 119 0.50 22.66 18.76
N ASP A 120 -0.14 21.73 19.47
CA ASP A 120 -1.59 21.45 19.43
C ASP A 120 -2.15 21.16 18.02
N SER A 121 -1.27 20.74 17.10
CA SER A 121 -1.60 20.46 15.70
C SER A 121 -1.26 19.02 15.32
N LYS A 122 -2.27 18.28 14.81
CA LYS A 122 -2.08 16.93 14.28
C LYS A 122 -1.11 16.96 13.09
N THR A 123 0.02 16.30 13.24
CA THR A 123 1.14 16.34 12.29
C THR A 123 1.52 14.95 11.81
N ILE A 124 1.78 14.81 10.50
CA ILE A 124 2.38 13.61 9.92
C ILE A 124 3.84 13.90 9.57
N VAL A 125 4.75 13.08 10.10
CA VAL A 125 6.16 13.11 9.72
C VAL A 125 6.44 11.89 8.83
N ALA A 126 6.86 12.14 7.60
CA ALA A 126 7.19 11.11 6.61
C ALA A 126 8.67 11.15 6.23
N VAL A 127 9.29 9.96 6.14
CA VAL A 127 10.69 9.78 5.74
C VAL A 127 10.79 8.73 4.65
N SER A 128 11.73 8.91 3.72
CA SER A 128 11.95 7.98 2.62
C SER A 128 13.43 7.83 2.31
N SER A 129 13.82 6.61 1.93
CA SER A 129 15.11 6.32 1.29
C SER A 129 14.95 6.08 -0.22
N MET A 130 13.88 6.63 -0.82
CA MET A 130 13.52 6.43 -2.24
C MET A 130 13.39 4.95 -2.62
N GLY A 131 12.90 4.12 -1.70
CA GLY A 131 12.77 2.67 -1.90
C GLY A 131 14.06 1.88 -1.77
N LYS A 132 15.21 2.52 -1.51
CA LYS A 132 16.53 1.86 -1.51
C LYS A 132 16.87 1.10 -0.23
N ASN A 133 16.41 1.58 0.94
CA ASN A 133 16.79 0.97 2.23
C ASN A 133 15.66 1.05 3.27
N PRO A 134 14.76 0.04 3.31
CA PRO A 134 13.65 -0.02 4.27
C PRO A 134 14.10 -0.01 5.74
N LYS A 135 15.24 -0.64 6.06
CA LYS A 135 15.80 -0.66 7.42
C LYS A 135 16.22 0.74 7.87
N LYS A 136 16.93 1.49 7.00
CA LYS A 136 17.31 2.88 7.26
C LYS A 136 16.09 3.78 7.39
N THR A 137 15.08 3.62 6.51
CA THR A 137 13.80 4.35 6.62
C THR A 137 13.15 4.11 7.98
N LYS A 138 13.07 2.84 8.43
CA LYS A 138 12.49 2.51 9.75
C LYS A 138 13.30 3.11 10.90
N LYS A 139 14.63 3.05 10.85
CA LYS A 139 15.51 3.65 11.88
C LYS A 139 15.31 5.17 11.96
N LEU A 140 15.37 5.87 10.82
CA LEU A 140 15.18 7.33 10.78
C LEU A 140 13.80 7.72 11.30
N LYS A 141 12.75 7.00 10.88
CA LYS A 141 11.40 7.23 11.36
C LYS A 141 11.29 7.13 12.89
N ASN A 142 11.88 6.09 13.47
CA ASN A 142 11.85 5.88 14.93
C ASN A 142 12.66 6.96 15.66
N MET A 143 13.83 7.34 15.14
CA MET A 143 14.63 8.44 15.70
C MET A 143 13.86 9.76 15.74
N MET A 144 13.19 10.12 14.63
CA MET A 144 12.36 11.33 14.57
C MET A 144 11.18 11.26 15.55
N LYS A 145 10.56 10.09 15.69
CA LYS A 145 9.47 9.88 16.65
C LYS A 145 9.94 10.05 18.10
N GLU A 146 11.08 9.48 18.46
CA GLU A 146 11.67 9.62 19.79
C GLU A 146 12.10 11.06 20.10
N TYR A 147 12.55 11.81 19.09
CA TYR A 147 12.94 13.20 19.25
C TYR A 147 11.74 14.12 19.49
N LEU A 148 10.63 13.92 18.76
CA LEU A 148 9.44 14.77 18.82
C LEU A 148 8.48 14.42 19.97
N ASN A 149 8.62 13.24 20.57
CA ASN A 149 7.82 12.81 21.72
C ASN A 149 8.49 13.10 23.08
N LYS A 150 9.62 13.81 23.07
CA LYS A 150 10.27 14.34 24.27
C LYS A 150 9.78 15.75 24.53
#